data_AF-A0A7V3YKB8-F1
#
_entry.id   AF-A0A7V3YKB8-F1
#
_cell.length_a   1.000
_cell.length_b   1.000
_cell.length_c   1.000
_cell.angle_alpha   90.00
_cell.angle_beta   90.00
_cell.angle_gamma   90.00
#
_symmetry.space_group_name_H-M   'P 1'
#
loop_
_entity.id
_entity.type
_entity.pdbx_description
1 polymer ?
#
loop_
_entity_poly.entity_id
_entity_poly.type
_entity_poly.pdbx_seq_one_letter_code
_entity_poly.pdbx_strand_id
1 'polypeptide(L)'
;MGKDPFALLGTAFSCSCGKTHRIRTRRILVGKGILARMPGVLRELGFCGKALVLFDDATYEAAGKEVCSLLSQHGFAVIPGLLKKQEHFPFLEPDEEARSQVGEFLFHRPDFLVAVGSGVINDLTKFVAHRAGLPYVAVATAPSMDGYVSPGAPMLVGGYKVTYDATPPVVLFADIEVLCSAPLSLIQAGFADLVGKITANADWTIRRVLFGEDFCDALWEHTISFLKALSTHAEGVQQRDEQAITVLTQALIQSGLSME
;
A
#
# COMPACT_ATOMS: atom_id res chain seq x y z
N MET A 1 -16.20 -11.15 17.80
CA MET A 1 -16.17 -11.96 16.55
C MET A 1 -14.97 -11.49 15.74
N GLY A 2 -13.81 -12.15 15.89
CA GLY A 2 -12.60 -11.86 15.12
C GLY A 2 -12.71 -12.43 13.71
N LYS A 3 -13.34 -11.67 12.80
CA LYS A 3 -13.31 -12.02 11.38
C LYS A 3 -11.97 -11.57 10.82
N ASP A 4 -11.31 -12.45 10.08
CA ASP A 4 -10.14 -12.11 9.29
C ASP A 4 -10.48 -10.92 8.35
N PRO A 5 -9.79 -9.77 8.43
CA PRO A 5 -10.04 -8.62 7.56
C PRO A 5 -9.98 -8.95 6.07
N PHE A 6 -9.20 -9.96 5.68
CA PHE A 6 -9.13 -10.41 4.28
C PHE A 6 -10.47 -10.98 3.78
N ALA A 7 -11.34 -11.46 4.67
CA ALA A 7 -12.68 -11.92 4.31
C ALA A 7 -13.69 -10.77 4.09
N LEU A 8 -13.33 -9.54 4.45
CA LEU A 8 -14.19 -8.35 4.38
C LEU A 8 -13.83 -7.41 3.22
N LEU A 9 -12.81 -7.76 2.42
CA LEU A 9 -12.37 -6.98 1.27
C LEU A 9 -13.50 -6.67 0.28
N GLY A 10 -13.61 -5.40 -0.13
CA GLY A 10 -14.61 -4.93 -1.08
C GLY A 10 -16.03 -4.87 -0.53
N THR A 11 -16.22 -4.98 0.79
CA THR A 11 -17.54 -4.98 1.43
C THR A 11 -17.70 -3.85 2.44
N ALA A 12 -18.95 -3.52 2.75
CA ALA A 12 -19.31 -2.74 3.92
C ALA A 12 -19.94 -3.67 4.96
N PHE A 13 -19.62 -3.49 6.24
CA PHE A 13 -20.09 -4.37 7.30
C PHE A 13 -20.39 -3.61 8.59
N SER A 14 -21.38 -4.10 9.35
CA SER A 14 -21.67 -3.59 10.68
C SER A 14 -20.68 -4.17 11.69
N CYS A 15 -20.09 -3.30 12.51
CA CYS A 15 -19.10 -3.67 13.52
C CYS A 15 -19.68 -3.61 14.92
N SER A 16 -19.06 -4.35 15.85
CA SER A 16 -19.44 -4.36 17.27
C SER A 16 -19.28 -3.00 17.95
N CYS A 17 -18.53 -2.07 17.37
CA CYS A 17 -18.46 -0.68 17.83
C CYS A 17 -19.71 0.15 17.51
N GLY A 18 -20.70 -0.42 16.80
CA GLY A 18 -21.94 0.27 16.41
C GLY A 18 -21.85 1.05 15.09
N LYS A 19 -20.67 1.08 14.44
CA LYS A 19 -20.46 1.76 13.14
C LYS A 19 -20.47 0.77 11.97
N THR A 20 -20.67 1.31 10.77
CA THR A 20 -20.45 0.59 9.52
C THR A 20 -19.07 0.95 8.96
N HIS A 21 -18.21 -0.05 8.78
CA HIS A 21 -16.92 0.11 8.12
C HIS A 21 -17.02 -0.31 6.65
N ARG A 22 -16.13 0.20 5.81
CA ARG A 22 -16.10 -0.16 4.39
C ARG A 22 -14.67 -0.32 3.90
N ILE A 23 -14.29 -1.55 3.59
CA ILE A 23 -13.01 -1.83 2.95
C ILE A 23 -13.16 -1.68 1.44
N ARG A 24 -12.46 -0.71 0.84
CA ARG A 24 -12.55 -0.43 -0.61
C ARG A 24 -11.70 -1.37 -1.44
N THR A 25 -10.57 -1.80 -0.89
CA THR A 25 -9.68 -2.78 -1.53
C THR A 25 -10.43 -4.10 -1.76
N ARG A 26 -10.51 -4.58 -3.00
CA ARG A 26 -11.31 -5.76 -3.38
C ARG A 26 -10.52 -7.07 -3.33
N ARG A 27 -9.20 -7.00 -3.49
CA ARG A 27 -8.29 -8.15 -3.49
C ARG A 27 -6.95 -7.76 -2.91
N ILE A 28 -6.35 -8.67 -2.15
CA ILE A 28 -4.96 -8.58 -1.70
C ILE A 28 -4.34 -9.94 -1.93
N LEU A 29 -3.19 -9.97 -2.61
CA LEU A 29 -2.42 -11.17 -2.87
C LEU A 29 -1.07 -11.03 -2.20
N VAL A 30 -0.80 -11.89 -1.23
CA VAL A 30 0.49 -12.02 -0.55
C VAL A 30 1.01 -13.42 -0.79
N GLY A 31 2.22 -13.56 -1.30
CA GLY A 31 2.84 -14.86 -1.57
C GLY A 31 3.99 -14.77 -2.55
N LYS A 32 4.55 -15.92 -2.92
CA LYS A 32 5.65 -16.01 -3.90
C LYS A 32 5.14 -16.13 -5.33
N GLY A 33 5.82 -15.48 -6.28
CA GLY A 33 5.52 -15.58 -7.71
C GLY A 33 4.10 -15.14 -8.05
N ILE A 34 3.51 -14.26 -7.25
CA ILE A 34 2.12 -13.83 -7.39
C ILE A 34 1.96 -12.82 -8.53
N LEU A 35 3.04 -12.16 -8.97
CA LEU A 35 3.01 -11.25 -10.11
C LEU A 35 2.58 -11.95 -11.41
N ALA A 36 2.97 -13.21 -11.62
CA ALA A 36 2.53 -14.00 -12.77
C ALA A 36 0.99 -14.15 -12.87
N ARG A 37 0.28 -14.02 -11.74
CA ARG A 37 -1.19 -14.07 -11.69
C ARG A 37 -1.86 -12.72 -11.95
N MET A 38 -1.09 -11.62 -11.96
CA MET A 38 -1.60 -10.25 -12.05
C MET A 38 -2.53 -10.05 -13.24
N PRO A 39 -2.20 -10.42 -14.49
CA PRO A 39 -3.08 -10.17 -15.63
C PRO A 39 -4.45 -10.86 -15.50
N GLY A 40 -4.49 -12.07 -14.96
CA GLY A 40 -5.74 -12.81 -14.72
C GLY A 40 -6.60 -12.13 -13.67
N VAL A 41 -6.01 -11.78 -12.52
CA VAL A 41 -6.70 -11.07 -11.43
C VAL A 41 -7.24 -9.71 -11.89
N LEU A 42 -6.47 -8.96 -12.69
CA LEU A 42 -6.93 -7.69 -13.24
C LEU A 42 -8.16 -7.87 -14.15
N ARG A 43 -8.16 -8.88 -15.02
CA ARG A 43 -9.31 -9.19 -15.88
C ARG A 43 -10.55 -9.58 -15.07
N GLU A 44 -10.39 -10.43 -14.06
CA GLU A 44 -11.48 -10.81 -13.14
C GLU A 44 -12.10 -9.60 -12.43
N LEU A 45 -11.28 -8.59 -12.12
CA LEU A 45 -11.73 -7.35 -11.48
C LEU A 45 -12.31 -6.32 -12.46
N GLY A 46 -12.25 -6.60 -13.76
CA GLY A 46 -12.81 -5.76 -14.83
C GLY A 46 -11.84 -4.75 -15.43
N PHE A 47 -10.53 -4.85 -15.14
CA PHE A 47 -9.52 -3.99 -15.76
C PHE A 47 -9.26 -4.42 -17.20
N CYS A 48 -9.17 -3.43 -18.08
CA CYS A 48 -8.82 -3.59 -19.49
C CYS A 48 -8.21 -2.28 -20.03
N GLY A 49 -7.73 -2.30 -21.28
CA GLY A 49 -7.24 -1.10 -21.94
C GLY A 49 -5.82 -0.70 -21.54
N LYS A 50 -5.61 0.58 -21.26
CA LYS A 50 -4.32 1.22 -21.05
C LYS A 50 -3.93 1.27 -19.57
N ALA A 51 -2.82 0.62 -19.23
CA ALA A 51 -2.23 0.64 -17.90
C ALA A 51 -1.09 1.66 -17.86
N LEU A 52 -1.22 2.72 -17.06
CA LEU A 52 -0.07 3.57 -16.71
C LEU A 52 0.69 2.92 -15.56
N VAL A 53 1.89 2.40 -15.83
CA VAL A 53 2.71 1.71 -14.83
C VAL A 53 3.81 2.66 -14.36
N LEU A 54 3.73 3.06 -13.09
CA LEU A 54 4.60 4.07 -12.47
C LEU A 54 5.66 3.39 -11.60
N PHE A 55 6.91 3.77 -11.79
CA PHE A 55 8.08 3.28 -11.06
C PHE A 55 9.22 4.31 -11.10
N ASP A 56 10.19 4.17 -10.20
CA ASP A 56 11.52 4.78 -10.34
C ASP A 56 12.53 3.75 -10.87
N ASP A 57 13.81 4.13 -10.99
CA ASP A 57 14.85 3.24 -11.51
C ASP A 57 15.01 1.95 -10.65
N ALA A 58 14.96 2.07 -9.33
CA ALA A 58 15.17 0.94 -8.42
C ALA A 58 13.97 -0.03 -8.45
N THR A 59 12.77 0.51 -8.47
CA THR A 59 11.52 -0.26 -8.45
C THR A 59 11.17 -0.82 -9.83
N TYR A 60 11.68 -0.21 -10.91
CA TYR A 60 11.67 -0.81 -12.24
C TYR A 60 12.42 -2.14 -12.26
N GLU A 61 13.63 -2.17 -11.70
CA GLU A 61 14.41 -3.40 -11.59
C GLU A 61 13.81 -4.38 -10.58
N ALA A 62 13.23 -3.90 -9.49
CA ALA A 62 12.64 -4.76 -8.46
C ALA A 62 11.40 -5.52 -8.95
N ALA A 63 10.52 -4.87 -9.72
CA ALA A 63 9.30 -5.50 -10.25
C ALA A 63 8.72 -4.82 -11.50
N GLY A 64 9.06 -3.57 -11.80
CA GLY A 64 8.42 -2.80 -12.88
C GLY A 64 8.64 -3.40 -14.26
N LYS A 65 9.82 -3.94 -14.54
CA LYS A 65 10.13 -4.65 -15.79
C LYS A 65 9.24 -5.88 -15.99
N GLU A 66 9.11 -6.70 -14.94
CA GLU A 66 8.25 -7.89 -14.96
C GLU A 66 6.79 -7.51 -15.15
N VAL A 67 6.29 -6.55 -14.38
CA VAL A 67 4.91 -6.05 -14.47
C VAL A 67 4.59 -5.52 -15.87
N CYS A 68 5.45 -4.66 -16.43
CA CYS A 68 5.27 -4.14 -17.79
C CYS A 68 5.23 -5.26 -18.84
N SER A 69 6.13 -6.25 -18.71
CA SER A 69 6.18 -7.40 -19.61
C SER A 69 4.92 -8.26 -19.52
N LEU A 70 4.52 -8.65 -18.30
CA LEU A 70 3.34 -9.48 -18.05
C LEU A 70 2.06 -8.82 -18.58
N LEU A 71 1.85 -7.54 -18.29
CA LEU A 71 0.68 -6.81 -18.76
C LEU A 71 0.65 -6.71 -20.30
N SER A 72 1.79 -6.38 -20.93
CA SER A 72 1.88 -6.26 -22.39
C SER A 72 1.62 -7.59 -23.09
N GLN A 73 2.23 -8.69 -22.61
CA GLN A 73 2.04 -10.04 -23.16
C GLN A 73 0.60 -10.53 -23.04
N HIS A 74 -0.13 -10.03 -22.05
CA HIS A 74 -1.52 -10.35 -21.81
C HIS A 74 -2.47 -9.26 -22.33
N GLY A 75 -2.06 -8.48 -23.33
CA GLY A 75 -2.96 -7.63 -24.12
C GLY A 75 -3.40 -6.32 -23.46
N PHE A 76 -2.75 -5.87 -22.39
CA PHE A 76 -2.90 -4.51 -21.90
C PHE A 76 -1.98 -3.56 -22.69
N ALA A 77 -2.46 -2.35 -22.99
CA ALA A 77 -1.61 -1.31 -23.57
C ALA A 77 -0.82 -0.63 -22.44
N VAL A 78 0.47 -0.94 -22.31
CA VAL A 78 1.30 -0.43 -21.21
C VAL A 78 1.89 0.93 -21.57
N ILE A 79 1.72 1.90 -20.66
CA ILE A 79 2.38 3.20 -20.68
C ILE A 79 3.40 3.18 -19.51
N PRO A 80 4.69 3.01 -19.79
CA PRO A 80 5.72 3.06 -18.74
C PRO A 80 5.94 4.51 -18.29
N GLY A 81 5.77 4.78 -17.00
CA GLY A 81 5.96 6.08 -16.39
C GLY A 81 7.14 6.07 -15.41
N LEU A 82 8.32 6.45 -15.89
CA LEU A 82 9.51 6.58 -15.05
C LEU A 82 9.44 7.90 -14.28
N LEU A 83 9.37 7.80 -12.95
CA LEU A 83 9.43 8.93 -12.03
C LEU A 83 10.88 9.22 -11.64
N LYS A 84 11.25 10.48 -11.76
CA LYS A 84 12.61 10.97 -11.46
C LYS A 84 12.58 11.80 -10.20
N LYS A 85 13.52 11.52 -9.30
CA LYS A 85 13.81 12.41 -8.18
C LYS A 85 14.34 13.76 -8.69
N GLN A 86 14.13 14.82 -7.91
CA GLN A 86 14.82 16.08 -8.19
C GLN A 86 16.33 15.93 -7.95
N GLU A 87 17.13 16.76 -8.61
CA GLU A 87 18.59 16.70 -8.55
C GLU A 87 19.12 16.88 -7.12
N HIS A 88 18.50 17.77 -6.35
CA HIS A 88 18.92 18.10 -4.98
C HIS A 88 18.43 17.12 -3.91
N PHE A 89 17.49 16.23 -4.23
CA PHE A 89 17.04 15.19 -3.29
C PHE A 89 17.81 13.88 -3.50
N PRO A 90 18.19 13.18 -2.43
CA PRO A 90 18.84 11.88 -2.54
C PRO A 90 17.89 10.80 -3.07
N PHE A 91 16.58 10.95 -2.87
CA PHE A 91 15.53 10.01 -3.25
C PHE A 91 14.34 10.73 -3.87
N LEU A 92 13.42 9.98 -4.48
CA LEU A 92 12.14 10.53 -4.93
C LEU A 92 11.30 10.92 -3.70
N GLU A 93 10.75 12.12 -3.71
CA GLU A 93 9.86 12.64 -2.67
C GLU A 93 8.46 12.88 -3.24
N PRO A 94 7.38 12.77 -2.44
CA PRO A 94 6.00 12.97 -2.92
C PRO A 94 5.64 14.47 -2.98
N ASP A 95 6.48 15.26 -3.65
CA ASP A 95 6.37 16.72 -3.77
C ASP A 95 5.54 17.18 -4.99
N GLU A 96 5.45 18.49 -5.18
CA GLU A 96 4.77 19.13 -6.31
C GLU A 96 5.28 18.64 -7.67
N GLU A 97 6.60 18.47 -7.82
CA GLU A 97 7.22 18.10 -9.09
C GLU A 97 6.94 16.64 -9.42
N ALA A 98 7.10 15.73 -8.45
CA ALA A 98 6.77 14.32 -8.61
C ALA A 98 5.27 14.13 -8.91
N ARG A 99 4.39 14.93 -8.27
CA ARG A 99 2.96 14.97 -8.63
C ARG A 99 2.74 15.44 -10.06
N SER A 100 3.47 16.46 -10.52
CA SER A 100 3.39 16.94 -11.90
C SER A 100 3.80 15.86 -12.90
N GLN A 101 4.91 15.14 -12.64
CA GLN A 101 5.36 14.05 -13.50
C GLN A 101 4.29 12.98 -13.68
N VAL A 102 3.63 12.54 -12.60
CA VAL A 102 2.51 11.57 -12.70
C VAL A 102 1.34 12.17 -13.49
N GLY A 103 1.01 13.44 -13.25
CA GLY A 103 -0.04 14.17 -13.96
C GLY A 103 0.19 14.28 -15.46
N GLU A 104 1.43 14.46 -15.91
CA GLU A 104 1.82 14.51 -17.33
C GLU A 104 1.50 13.20 -18.05
N PHE A 105 1.72 12.04 -17.40
CA PHE A 105 1.38 10.76 -18.01
C PHE A 105 -0.13 10.58 -18.25
N LEU A 106 -1.00 11.35 -17.58
CA LEU A 106 -2.44 11.31 -17.84
C LEU A 106 -2.82 11.81 -19.24
N PHE A 107 -1.96 12.56 -19.93
CA PHE A 107 -2.18 12.94 -21.34
C PHE A 107 -2.33 11.73 -22.26
N HIS A 108 -1.77 10.58 -21.90
CA HIS A 108 -1.94 9.32 -22.64
C HIS A 108 -3.32 8.67 -22.47
N ARG A 109 -4.16 9.23 -21.57
CA ARG A 109 -5.50 8.76 -21.21
C ARG A 109 -5.48 7.28 -20.77
N PRO A 110 -4.78 6.94 -19.67
CA PRO A 110 -4.83 5.59 -19.13
C PRO A 110 -6.23 5.27 -18.60
N ASP A 111 -6.60 4.00 -18.69
CA ASP A 111 -7.85 3.48 -18.11
C ASP A 111 -7.68 3.14 -16.62
N PHE A 112 -6.45 2.85 -16.20
CA PHE A 112 -6.09 2.64 -14.80
C PHE A 112 -4.59 2.87 -14.56
N LEU A 113 -4.23 3.06 -13.30
CA LEU A 113 -2.83 3.24 -12.88
C LEU A 113 -2.32 2.00 -12.14
N VAL A 114 -1.03 1.72 -12.24
CA VAL A 114 -0.33 0.68 -11.51
C VAL A 114 0.87 1.30 -10.82
N ALA A 115 0.85 1.36 -9.49
CA ALA A 115 2.00 1.76 -8.69
C ALA A 115 2.91 0.56 -8.49
N VAL A 116 4.12 0.59 -9.06
CA VAL A 116 5.16 -0.40 -8.75
C VAL A 116 6.19 0.26 -7.88
N GLY A 117 6.07 0.06 -6.58
CA GLY A 117 6.89 0.78 -5.61
C GLY A 117 6.43 0.59 -4.17
N SER A 118 6.98 1.43 -3.29
CA SER A 118 6.58 1.50 -1.88
C SER A 118 5.96 2.86 -1.55
N GLY A 119 6.17 3.39 -0.34
CA GLY A 119 5.63 4.66 0.18
C GLY A 119 5.31 5.71 -0.87
N VAL A 120 6.37 6.34 -1.39
CA VAL A 120 6.28 7.52 -2.26
C VAL A 120 5.53 7.23 -3.58
N ILE A 121 5.93 6.20 -4.32
CA ILE A 121 5.31 5.87 -5.62
C ILE A 121 3.85 5.45 -5.44
N ASN A 122 3.54 4.67 -4.39
CA ASN A 122 2.16 4.31 -4.05
C ASN A 122 1.34 5.56 -3.72
N ASP A 123 1.84 6.45 -2.88
CA ASP A 123 1.10 7.64 -2.46
C ASP A 123 0.88 8.61 -3.62
N LEU A 124 1.90 8.85 -4.46
CA LEU A 124 1.79 9.67 -5.67
C LEU A 124 0.74 9.09 -6.63
N THR A 125 0.81 7.79 -6.89
CA THR A 125 -0.14 7.11 -7.78
C THR A 125 -1.55 7.14 -7.21
N LYS A 126 -1.71 6.81 -5.93
CA LYS A 126 -2.99 6.83 -5.18
C LYS A 126 -3.63 8.22 -5.22
N PHE A 127 -2.84 9.26 -4.96
CA PHE A 127 -3.31 10.64 -5.00
C PHE A 127 -3.79 11.04 -6.39
N VAL A 128 -2.99 10.80 -7.43
CA VAL A 128 -3.36 11.19 -8.80
C VAL A 128 -4.52 10.36 -9.32
N ALA A 129 -4.55 9.05 -9.08
CA ALA A 129 -5.66 8.18 -9.44
C ALA A 129 -6.97 8.66 -8.80
N HIS A 130 -6.93 8.98 -7.50
CA HIS A 130 -8.09 9.52 -6.78
C HIS A 130 -8.59 10.82 -7.40
N ARG A 131 -7.68 11.78 -7.69
CA ARG A 131 -8.04 13.07 -8.29
C ARG A 131 -8.56 12.94 -9.71
N ALA A 132 -8.05 11.97 -10.48
CA ALA A 132 -8.49 11.68 -11.85
C ALA A 132 -9.76 10.82 -11.91
N GLY A 133 -10.24 10.28 -10.78
CA GLY A 133 -11.37 9.34 -10.76
C GLY A 133 -11.05 8.00 -11.44
N LEU A 134 -9.77 7.63 -11.50
CA LEU A 134 -9.30 6.39 -12.12
C LEU A 134 -9.04 5.31 -11.05
N PRO A 135 -9.36 4.04 -11.31
CA PRO A 135 -8.96 2.96 -10.43
C PRO A 135 -7.44 2.77 -10.50
N TYR A 136 -6.83 2.29 -9.41
CA TYR A 136 -5.42 1.93 -9.42
C TYR A 136 -5.13 0.59 -8.72
N VAL A 137 -3.96 0.06 -9.05
CA VAL A 137 -3.40 -1.20 -8.58
C VAL A 137 -2.09 -0.89 -7.88
N ALA A 138 -1.82 -1.55 -6.75
CA ALA A 138 -0.54 -1.45 -6.05
C ALA A 138 0.26 -2.75 -6.20
N VAL A 139 1.55 -2.62 -6.52
CA VAL A 139 2.54 -3.69 -6.50
C VAL A 139 3.64 -3.27 -5.52
N ALA A 140 3.62 -3.86 -4.33
CA ALA A 140 4.53 -3.54 -3.25
C ALA A 140 5.94 -4.05 -3.56
N THR A 141 6.92 -3.15 -3.52
CA THR A 141 8.35 -3.50 -3.71
C THR A 141 9.16 -3.47 -2.41
N ALA A 142 8.58 -2.98 -1.30
CA ALA A 142 9.17 -3.07 0.03
C ALA A 142 8.09 -3.07 1.12
N PRO A 143 8.28 -3.80 2.24
CA PRO A 143 7.37 -3.73 3.39
C PRO A 143 7.78 -2.56 4.30
N SER A 144 7.61 -1.32 3.84
CA SER A 144 8.16 -0.12 4.50
C SER A 144 7.16 0.74 5.28
N MET A 145 5.87 0.58 5.02
CA MET A 145 4.79 1.39 5.60
C MET A 145 3.45 0.65 5.48
N ASP A 146 2.45 1.08 6.26
CA ASP A 146 1.07 0.55 6.21
C ASP A 146 0.14 1.27 5.21
N GLY A 147 0.65 2.30 4.53
CA GLY A 147 -0.06 3.17 3.59
C GLY A 147 -0.49 2.56 2.25
N TYR A 148 -0.19 1.28 1.97
CA TYR A 148 -0.58 0.64 0.71
C TYR A 148 -2.10 0.60 0.52
N VAL A 149 -2.83 0.24 1.57
CA VAL A 149 -4.30 0.07 1.55
C VAL A 149 -5.02 1.08 2.45
N SER A 150 -4.31 2.10 2.94
CA SER A 150 -4.89 3.16 3.76
C SER A 150 -5.56 4.25 2.91
N PRO A 151 -6.56 4.95 3.46
CA PRO A 151 -7.30 6.00 2.74
C PRO A 151 -6.55 7.36 2.67
N GLY A 152 -5.36 7.49 3.25
CA GLY A 152 -4.59 8.74 3.23
C GLY A 152 -3.42 8.69 2.26
N ALA A 153 -3.14 9.77 1.55
CA ALA A 153 -1.96 9.96 0.70
C ALA A 153 -1.11 11.14 1.23
N PRO A 154 -0.05 10.87 2.00
CA PRO A 154 0.89 11.89 2.46
C PRO A 154 1.70 12.49 1.31
N MET A 155 1.69 13.81 1.24
CA MET A 155 2.34 14.61 0.21
C MET A 155 3.21 15.69 0.86
N LEU A 156 4.31 16.07 0.21
CA LEU A 156 5.03 17.29 0.56
C LEU A 156 4.39 18.48 -0.15
N VAL A 157 4.06 19.51 0.63
CA VAL A 157 3.47 20.75 0.15
C VAL A 157 4.19 21.92 0.81
N GLY A 158 4.95 22.68 0.02
CA GLY A 158 5.76 23.78 0.55
C GLY A 158 6.72 23.36 1.67
N GLY A 159 7.25 22.14 1.62
CA GLY A 159 8.15 21.56 2.63
C GLY A 159 7.45 20.92 3.85
N TYR A 160 6.12 20.96 3.92
CA TYR A 160 5.36 20.33 4.99
C TYR A 160 4.69 19.04 4.52
N LYS A 161 4.65 18.03 5.39
CA LYS A 161 3.91 16.79 5.12
C LYS A 161 2.43 17.02 5.38
N VAL A 162 1.62 16.92 4.33
CA VAL A 162 0.16 17.06 4.37
C VAL A 162 -0.47 15.77 3.86
N THR A 163 -1.35 15.17 4.66
CA THR A 163 -2.07 13.96 4.24
C THR A 163 -3.39 14.36 3.59
N TYR A 164 -3.58 13.92 2.34
CA TYR A 164 -4.84 14.10 1.62
C TYR A 164 -5.67 12.82 1.68
N ASP A 165 -7.00 12.95 1.75
CA ASP A 165 -7.89 11.83 1.52
C ASP A 165 -7.71 11.31 0.09
N ALA A 166 -7.67 9.99 -0.04
CA ALA A 166 -7.53 9.29 -1.30
C ALA A 166 -8.30 7.95 -1.27
N THR A 167 -8.45 7.34 -2.44
CA THR A 167 -9.07 6.01 -2.56
C THR A 167 -7.97 4.96 -2.49
N PRO A 168 -8.04 3.94 -1.62
CA PRO A 168 -7.12 2.80 -1.61
C PRO A 168 -7.13 2.01 -2.93
N PRO A 169 -6.14 1.10 -3.15
CA PRO A 169 -6.03 0.38 -4.42
C PRO A 169 -7.19 -0.60 -4.55
N VAL A 170 -7.61 -0.86 -5.78
CA VAL A 170 -8.60 -1.92 -6.03
C VAL A 170 -8.01 -3.28 -5.69
N VAL A 171 -6.71 -3.46 -5.97
CA VAL A 171 -5.96 -4.66 -5.65
C VAL A 171 -4.51 -4.35 -5.29
N LEU A 172 -4.01 -5.04 -4.26
CA LEU A 172 -2.61 -5.05 -3.84
C LEU A 172 -1.95 -6.40 -4.17
N PHE A 173 -0.79 -6.35 -4.81
CA PHE A 173 0.11 -7.47 -5.02
C PHE A 173 1.37 -7.27 -4.16
N ALA A 174 1.67 -8.24 -3.30
CA ALA A 174 2.80 -8.25 -2.40
C ALA A 174 3.59 -9.56 -2.61
N ASP A 175 4.54 -9.52 -3.54
CA ASP A 175 5.37 -10.68 -3.87
C ASP A 175 6.50 -10.82 -2.85
N ILE A 176 6.51 -11.92 -2.11
CA ILE A 176 7.45 -12.14 -1.02
C ILE A 176 8.89 -12.18 -1.51
N GLU A 177 9.16 -12.64 -2.73
CA GLU A 177 10.53 -12.67 -3.28
C GLU A 177 11.06 -11.25 -3.53
N VAL A 178 10.19 -10.37 -4.04
CA VAL A 178 10.49 -8.94 -4.22
C VAL A 178 10.69 -8.26 -2.86
N LEU A 179 9.80 -8.52 -1.90
CA LEU A 179 9.82 -7.89 -0.59
C LEU A 179 11.02 -8.31 0.27
N CYS A 180 11.44 -9.58 0.20
CA CYS A 180 12.67 -10.06 0.87
C CYS A 180 13.94 -9.42 0.27
N SER A 181 13.89 -9.04 -1.01
CA SER A 181 15.02 -8.42 -1.72
C SER A 181 15.15 -6.92 -1.44
N ALA A 182 14.13 -6.29 -0.85
CA ALA A 182 14.09 -4.87 -0.55
C ALA A 182 15.29 -4.41 0.32
N PRO A 183 15.72 -3.14 0.20
CA PRO A 183 16.72 -2.57 1.11
C PRO A 183 16.35 -2.78 2.58
N LEU A 184 17.30 -3.25 3.40
CA LEU A 184 17.04 -3.58 4.80
C LEU A 184 16.51 -2.38 5.59
N SER A 185 16.97 -1.17 5.29
CA SER A 185 16.47 0.06 5.92
C SER A 185 14.97 0.28 5.69
N LEU A 186 14.44 -0.06 4.52
CA LEU A 186 13.02 0.03 4.22
C LEU A 186 12.21 -1.04 4.96
N ILE A 187 12.74 -2.26 5.07
CA ILE A 187 12.13 -3.33 5.88
C ILE A 187 12.07 -2.91 7.36
N GLN A 188 13.17 -2.38 7.89
CA GLN A 188 13.24 -1.88 9.26
C GLN A 188 12.29 -0.69 9.49
N ALA A 189 12.12 0.18 8.50
CA ALA A 189 11.15 1.28 8.57
C ALA A 189 9.71 0.75 8.73
N GLY A 190 9.32 -0.28 8.00
CA GLY A 190 7.99 -0.89 8.16
C GLY A 190 7.82 -1.55 9.52
N PHE A 191 8.85 -2.22 10.03
CA PHE A 191 8.83 -2.75 11.40
C PHE A 191 8.63 -1.62 12.42
N ALA A 192 9.36 -0.51 12.28
CA ALA A 192 9.25 0.65 13.16
C ALA A 192 7.87 1.34 13.06
N ASP A 193 7.27 1.40 11.87
CA ASP A 193 5.91 1.91 11.67
C ASP A 193 4.87 1.11 12.48
N LEU A 194 5.00 -0.23 12.48
CA LEU A 194 4.15 -1.09 13.31
C LEU A 194 4.39 -0.92 14.80
N VAL A 195 5.65 -0.77 15.24
CA VAL A 195 5.95 -0.47 16.65
C VAL A 195 5.24 0.80 17.11
N GLY A 196 5.12 1.81 16.23
CA GLY A 196 4.35 3.03 16.48
C GLY A 196 2.85 2.80 16.77
N LYS A 197 2.28 1.66 16.37
CA LYS A 197 0.87 1.33 16.68
C LYS A 197 0.66 1.02 18.16
N ILE A 198 1.71 0.67 18.91
CA ILE A 198 1.64 0.51 20.37
C ILE A 198 1.28 1.84 21.02
N THR A 199 1.99 2.91 20.67
CA THR A 199 1.73 4.25 21.21
C THR A 199 0.41 4.81 20.67
N ALA A 200 0.10 4.60 19.39
CA ALA A 200 -1.19 5.02 18.81
C ALA A 200 -2.39 4.39 19.54
N ASN A 201 -2.35 3.09 19.83
CA ASN A 201 -3.41 2.43 20.60
C ASN A 201 -3.50 2.93 22.04
N ALA A 202 -2.35 3.21 22.68
CA ALA A 202 -2.33 3.79 24.03
C ALA A 202 -2.97 5.17 24.05
N ASP A 203 -2.60 6.05 23.11
CA ASP A 203 -3.17 7.39 22.98
C ASP A 203 -4.66 7.34 22.67
N TRP A 204 -5.11 6.45 21.77
CA TRP A 204 -6.54 6.29 21.48
C TRP A 204 -7.33 5.79 22.69
N THR A 205 -6.73 4.91 23.50
CA THR A 205 -7.32 4.44 24.77
C THR A 205 -7.44 5.58 25.78
N ILE A 206 -6.39 6.39 25.95
CA ILE A 206 -6.39 7.57 26.82
C ILE A 206 -7.47 8.56 26.36
N ARG A 207 -7.58 8.80 25.05
CA ARG A 207 -8.57 9.71 24.47
C ARG A 207 -10.00 9.23 24.68
N ARG A 208 -10.26 7.92 24.57
CA ARG A 208 -11.55 7.31 24.93
C ARG A 208 -11.89 7.60 26.40
N VAL A 209 -10.96 7.37 27.33
CA VAL A 209 -11.21 7.51 28.78
C VAL A 209 -11.39 8.97 29.19
N LEU A 210 -10.53 9.87 28.69
CA LEU A 210 -10.51 11.27 29.14
C LEU A 210 -11.51 12.17 28.41
N PHE A 211 -11.79 11.88 27.13
CA PHE A 211 -12.58 12.77 26.27
C PHE A 211 -13.79 12.08 25.63
N GLY A 212 -14.00 10.78 25.86
CA GLY A 212 -15.11 10.05 25.26
C GLY A 212 -14.99 9.91 23.74
N GLU A 213 -13.76 9.92 23.20
CA GLU A 213 -13.54 9.73 21.76
C GLU A 213 -14.09 8.39 21.28
N ASP A 214 -14.64 8.39 20.06
CA ASP A 214 -15.11 7.20 19.38
C ASP A 214 -14.02 6.12 19.35
N PHE A 215 -14.40 4.90 19.72
CA PHE A 215 -13.46 3.80 19.88
C PHE A 215 -14.02 2.51 19.30
N CYS A 216 -13.18 1.75 18.61
CA CYS A 216 -13.56 0.45 18.08
C CYS A 216 -12.75 -0.66 18.76
N ASP A 217 -13.37 -1.35 19.72
CA ASP A 217 -12.73 -2.45 20.46
C ASP A 217 -12.22 -3.54 19.51
N ALA A 218 -12.95 -3.84 18.42
CA ALA A 218 -12.54 -4.83 17.44
C ALA A 218 -11.24 -4.44 16.70
N LEU A 219 -11.08 -3.16 16.32
CA LEU A 219 -9.85 -2.68 15.67
C LEU A 219 -8.69 -2.63 16.66
N TRP A 220 -8.96 -2.20 17.90
CA TRP A 220 -7.94 -2.18 18.95
C TRP A 220 -7.40 -3.59 19.23
N GLU A 221 -8.28 -4.58 19.43
CA GLU A 221 -7.92 -5.98 19.65
C GLU A 221 -7.16 -6.57 18.45
N HIS A 222 -7.61 -6.23 17.23
CA HIS A 222 -6.96 -6.67 16.00
C HIS A 222 -5.52 -6.16 15.90
N THR A 223 -5.30 -4.88 16.22
CA THR A 223 -3.95 -4.28 16.29
C THR A 223 -3.03 -5.02 17.26
N ILE A 224 -3.52 -5.32 18.46
CA ILE A 224 -2.74 -6.09 19.45
C ILE A 224 -2.41 -7.50 18.93
N SER A 225 -3.33 -8.14 18.20
CA SER A 225 -3.11 -9.47 17.65
C SER A 225 -1.96 -9.51 16.64
N PHE A 226 -1.92 -8.59 15.67
CA PHE A 226 -0.85 -8.60 14.68
C PHE A 226 0.49 -8.13 15.26
N LEU A 227 0.49 -7.22 16.25
CA LEU A 227 1.72 -6.81 16.94
C LEU A 227 2.35 -7.97 17.72
N LYS A 228 1.52 -8.83 18.35
CA LYS A 228 2.00 -10.06 18.98
C LYS A 228 2.62 -11.01 17.96
N ALA A 229 1.95 -11.23 16.83
CA ALA A 229 2.48 -12.09 15.77
C ALA A 229 3.83 -11.57 15.23
N LEU A 230 3.96 -10.25 15.04
CA LEU A 230 5.20 -9.60 14.64
C LEU A 230 6.30 -9.81 15.69
N SER A 231 6.00 -9.66 16.98
CA SER A 231 6.98 -9.81 18.06
C SER A 231 7.63 -11.21 18.09
N THR A 232 6.89 -12.26 17.74
CA THR A 232 7.40 -13.64 17.67
C THR A 232 8.38 -13.85 16.51
N HIS A 233 8.36 -13.00 15.49
CA HIS A 233 9.20 -13.12 14.28
C HIS A 233 10.21 -11.96 14.13
N ALA A 234 10.32 -11.09 15.14
CA ALA A 234 11.07 -9.84 15.04
C ALA A 234 12.56 -10.06 14.71
N GLU A 235 13.18 -11.10 15.26
CA GLU A 235 14.60 -11.41 14.99
C GLU A 235 14.82 -11.69 13.50
N GLY A 236 13.93 -12.46 12.87
CA GLY A 236 13.99 -12.86 11.45
C GLY A 236 13.96 -11.69 10.46
N VAL A 237 13.44 -10.52 10.89
CA VAL A 237 13.40 -9.31 10.05
C VAL A 237 14.80 -8.86 9.65
N GLN A 238 15.78 -8.98 10.57
CA GLN A 238 17.17 -8.59 10.31
C GLN A 238 17.81 -9.49 9.25
N GLN A 239 17.51 -10.78 9.26
CA GLN A 239 18.03 -11.74 8.27
C GLN A 239 17.21 -11.77 6.98
N ARG A 240 16.15 -10.94 6.88
CA ARG A 240 15.17 -10.98 5.78
C ARG A 240 14.59 -12.37 5.59
N ASP A 241 14.35 -13.06 6.71
CA ASP A 241 13.71 -14.36 6.72
C ASP A 241 12.32 -14.26 6.09
N GLU A 242 12.00 -15.18 5.20
CA GLU A 242 10.77 -15.17 4.42
C GLU A 242 9.52 -15.14 5.30
N GLN A 243 9.50 -15.93 6.37
CA GLN A 243 8.36 -15.99 7.28
C GLN A 243 8.23 -14.67 8.03
N ALA A 244 9.34 -14.11 8.52
CA ALA A 244 9.34 -12.80 9.17
C ALA A 244 8.88 -11.67 8.24
N ILE A 245 9.34 -11.64 6.98
CA ILE A 245 8.90 -10.66 5.98
C ILE A 245 7.43 -10.85 5.62
N THR A 246 6.95 -12.09 5.53
CA THR A 246 5.54 -12.38 5.29
C THR A 246 4.67 -11.84 6.44
N VAL A 247 5.04 -12.12 7.69
CA VAL A 247 4.32 -11.64 8.88
C VAL A 247 4.34 -10.11 8.97
N LEU A 248 5.51 -9.49 8.74
CA LEU A 248 5.64 -8.03 8.68
C LEU A 248 4.72 -7.41 7.63
N THR A 249 4.72 -7.98 6.41
CA THR A 249 3.89 -7.50 5.31
C THR A 249 2.40 -7.63 5.62
N GLN A 250 1.97 -8.77 6.16
CA GLN A 250 0.58 -8.98 6.56
C GLN A 250 0.15 -8.02 7.67
N ALA A 251 1.01 -7.78 8.66
CA ALA A 251 0.72 -6.84 9.75
C ALA A 251 0.62 -5.38 9.24
N LEU A 252 1.48 -4.96 8.31
CA LEU A 252 1.37 -3.65 7.65
C LEU A 252 0.06 -3.51 6.88
N ILE A 253 -0.33 -4.55 6.12
CA ILE A 253 -1.61 -4.56 5.40
C ILE A 253 -2.79 -4.47 6.38
N GLN A 254 -2.76 -5.23 7.47
CA GLN A 254 -3.79 -5.21 8.50
C GLN A 254 -3.88 -3.85 9.20
N SER A 255 -2.75 -3.21 9.50
CA SER A 255 -2.69 -1.83 10.00
C SER A 255 -3.34 -0.86 9.01
N GLY A 256 -3.01 -0.98 7.72
CA GLY A 256 -3.62 -0.20 6.63
C GLY A 256 -5.14 -0.33 6.57
N LEU A 257 -5.65 -1.56 6.62
CA LEU A 257 -7.10 -1.86 6.61
C LEU A 257 -7.82 -1.37 7.87
N SER A 258 -7.11 -1.25 9.00
CA SER A 258 -7.69 -0.80 10.27
C SER A 258 -8.02 0.70 10.28
N MET A 259 -7.67 1.43 9.21
CA MET A 259 -8.01 2.84 9.01
C MET A 259 -9.25 3.07 8.13
N GLU A 260 -9.96 2.00 7.70
CA GLU A 260 -11.20 2.06 6.88
C GLU A 260 -12.52 1.72 7.63
#